data_AF-A0A392N1V6-F1
#
_entry.id   AF-A0A392N1V6-F1
#
_cell.length_a   1.000
_cell.length_b   1.000
_cell.length_c   1.000
_cell.angle_alpha   90.00
_cell.angle_beta   90.00
_cell.angle_gamma   90.00
#
_symmetry.space_group_name_H-M   'P 1'
#
loop_
_entity.id
_entity.type
_entity.pdbx_description
1 polymer ?
#
loop_
_entity_poly.entity_id
_entity_poly.type
_entity_poly.pdbx_seq_one_letter_code
_entity_poly.pdbx_strand_id
1 'polypeptide(L)'
;MPVKLDAPVSGSIIAAEAGTLTFMVGGSEEAFLAAKPLFLSMGKSTIYCGGAGSGSAAKICNNLALAVSMLGISEALALGQSLGVSASTLTNIFNCSSARCW
;
A
#
# COMPACT_ATOMS: atom_id res chain seq x y z
N MET A 1 26.06 -12.65 -14.69
CA MET A 1 24.96 -11.86 -15.27
C MET A 1 24.43 -10.91 -14.21
N PRO A 2 23.98 -9.70 -14.57
CA PRO A 2 23.32 -8.81 -13.61
C PRO A 2 22.04 -9.44 -13.08
N VAL A 3 21.77 -9.29 -11.78
CA VAL A 3 20.52 -9.75 -11.16
C VAL A 3 19.52 -8.60 -11.15
N LYS A 4 18.25 -8.89 -11.45
CA LYS A 4 17.17 -7.91 -11.54
C LYS A 4 16.15 -8.16 -10.45
N LEU A 5 15.79 -7.10 -9.73
CA LEU A 5 14.69 -7.08 -8.77
C LEU A 5 13.64 -6.07 -9.25
N ASP A 6 12.37 -6.42 -9.16
CA ASP A 6 11.28 -5.45 -9.26
C ASP A 6 10.87 -5.03 -7.84
N ALA A 7 11.03 -3.76 -7.51
CA ALA A 7 10.87 -3.24 -6.14
C ALA A 7 9.94 -2.03 -6.08
N PRO A 8 8.67 -2.12 -6.52
CA PRO A 8 7.70 -1.04 -6.32
C PRO A 8 7.49 -0.71 -4.84
N VAL A 9 7.07 0.53 -4.59
CA VAL A 9 6.93 1.08 -3.25
C VAL A 9 5.49 1.51 -2.94
N SER A 10 5.16 1.57 -1.66
CA SER A 10 3.97 2.22 -1.12
C SER A 10 4.35 3.29 -0.11
N GLY A 11 3.75 4.48 -0.23
CA GLY A 11 4.06 5.68 0.53
C GLY A 11 4.11 6.93 -0.34
N SER A 12 4.12 8.10 0.28
CA SER A 12 4.26 9.40 -0.39
C SER A 12 5.73 9.84 -0.46
N ILE A 13 5.98 11.00 -1.06
CA ILE A 13 7.31 11.65 -1.06
C ILE A 13 7.79 11.88 0.38
N ILE A 14 6.90 12.31 1.27
CA ILE A 14 7.19 12.50 2.70
C ILE A 14 7.66 11.18 3.34
N ALA A 15 7.02 10.06 2.97
CA ALA A 15 7.44 8.75 3.47
C ALA A 15 8.81 8.32 2.91
N ALA A 16 9.16 8.70 1.68
CA ALA A 16 10.48 8.47 1.10
C ALA A 16 11.57 9.25 1.86
N GLU A 17 11.33 10.54 2.11
CA GLU A 17 12.25 11.41 2.87
C GLU A 17 12.42 10.92 4.31
N ALA A 18 11.34 10.46 4.95
CA ALA A 18 11.36 9.94 6.32
C ALA A 18 11.92 8.51 6.44
N GLY A 19 12.27 7.85 5.32
CA GLY A 19 12.75 6.46 5.36
C GLY A 19 11.67 5.45 5.77
N THR A 20 10.41 5.72 5.44
CA THR A 20 9.25 4.94 5.92
C THR A 20 8.45 4.25 4.82
N LEU A 21 8.98 4.19 3.59
CA LEU A 21 8.33 3.44 2.51
C LEU A 21 8.17 1.95 2.83
N THR A 22 7.18 1.33 2.19
CA THR A 22 7.07 -0.12 2.10
C THR A 22 7.49 -0.58 0.72
N PHE A 23 8.52 -1.41 0.63
CA PHE A 23 8.99 -2.03 -0.62
C PHE A 23 8.36 -3.42 -0.79
N MET A 24 7.88 -3.71 -2.00
CA MET A 24 7.36 -5.01 -2.42
C MET A 24 8.32 -5.56 -3.47
N VAL A 25 9.09 -6.61 -3.15
CA VAL A 25 10.26 -6.98 -3.94
C VAL A 25 10.11 -8.38 -4.54
N GLY A 26 10.10 -8.46 -5.87
CA GLY A 26 10.17 -9.70 -6.63
C GLY A 26 11.56 -9.95 -7.21
N GLY A 27 11.95 -11.22 -7.33
CA GLY A 27 13.22 -11.66 -7.91
C GLY A 27 13.77 -12.91 -7.23
N SER A 28 15.09 -13.11 -7.27
CA SER A 28 15.72 -14.19 -6.50
C SER A 28 15.84 -13.80 -5.03
N GLU A 29 15.69 -14.77 -4.12
CA GLU A 29 15.77 -14.52 -2.69
C GLU A 29 17.17 -14.06 -2.27
N GLU A 30 18.21 -14.60 -2.91
CA GLU A 30 19.61 -14.22 -2.64
C GLU A 30 19.84 -12.75 -2.99
N ALA A 31 19.32 -12.29 -4.13
CA ALA A 31 19.43 -10.89 -4.53
C ALA A 31 18.58 -9.98 -3.64
N PHE A 32 17.40 -10.43 -3.23
CA PHE A 32 16.58 -9.71 -2.24
C PHE A 32 17.34 -9.52 -0.92
N LEU A 33 17.94 -10.58 -0.37
CA LEU A 33 18.71 -10.52 0.87
C LEU A 33 19.93 -9.60 0.74
N ALA A 34 20.64 -9.67 -0.38
CA ALA A 34 21.79 -8.79 -0.67
C ALA A 34 21.38 -7.31 -0.81
N ALA A 35 20.23 -7.03 -1.43
CA ALA A 35 19.74 -5.66 -1.65
C ALA A 35 18.95 -5.10 -0.46
N LYS A 36 18.55 -5.92 0.51
CA LYS A 36 17.72 -5.52 1.67
C LYS A 36 18.23 -4.27 2.40
N PRO A 37 19.54 -4.10 2.68
CA PRO A 37 20.04 -2.88 3.32
C PRO A 37 19.78 -1.60 2.51
N LEU A 38 19.76 -1.69 1.16
CA LEU A 38 19.48 -0.55 0.29
C LEU A 38 18.01 -0.13 0.40
N PHE A 39 17.07 -1.08 0.43
CA PHE A 39 15.66 -0.76 0.60
C PHE A 39 15.37 -0.12 1.95
N LEU A 40 16.08 -0.53 3.00
CA LEU A 40 15.94 0.03 4.34
C LEU A 40 16.51 1.46 4.48
N SER A 41 17.26 1.97 3.50
CA SER A 41 17.69 3.37 3.49
C SER A 41 16.53 4.35 3.28
N MET A 42 15.47 3.92 2.59
CA MET A 42 14.27 4.72 2.28
C MET A 42 12.99 4.07 2.82
N GLY A 43 13.08 2.87 3.38
CA GLY A 43 11.94 2.04 3.74
C GLY A 43 11.95 1.60 5.19
N LYS A 44 10.76 1.56 5.79
CA LYS A 44 10.53 0.92 7.09
C LYS A 44 10.20 -0.56 6.96
N SER A 45 9.67 -0.97 5.81
CA SER A 45 9.27 -2.36 5.54
C SER A 45 9.74 -2.79 4.15
N THR A 46 10.21 -4.03 4.04
CA THR A 46 10.62 -4.64 2.77
C THR A 46 10.10 -6.07 2.75
N ILE A 47 9.19 -6.35 1.83
CA ILE A 47 8.46 -7.63 1.74
C ILE A 47 8.99 -8.38 0.52
N TYR A 48 9.47 -9.60 0.73
CA TYR A 48 9.79 -10.50 -0.38
C TYR A 48 8.50 -11.09 -0.94
N CYS A 49 8.24 -10.87 -2.22
CA CYS A 49 7.02 -11.26 -2.90
C CYS A 49 7.17 -12.55 -3.72
N GLY A 50 8.36 -13.14 -3.75
CA GLY A 50 8.70 -14.32 -4.55
C GLY A 50 9.47 -13.95 -5.81
N GLY A 51 9.29 -14.75 -6.87
CA GLY A 51 10.05 -14.64 -8.12
C GLY A 51 9.92 -13.32 -8.88
N ALA A 52 10.58 -13.24 -10.03
CA ALA A 52 10.58 -12.05 -10.87
C ALA A 52 9.14 -11.64 -11.28
N GLY A 53 8.82 -10.36 -11.11
CA GLY A 53 7.51 -9.79 -11.40
C GLY A 53 6.52 -9.84 -10.24
N SER A 54 6.80 -10.61 -9.18
CA SER A 54 5.88 -10.76 -8.05
C SER A 54 5.76 -9.48 -7.20
N GLY A 55 6.78 -8.62 -7.14
CA GLY A 55 6.68 -7.33 -6.45
C GLY A 55 5.70 -6.40 -7.15
N SER A 56 5.74 -6.38 -8.48
CA SER A 56 4.82 -5.64 -9.35
C SER A 56 3.40 -6.18 -9.25
N ALA A 57 3.24 -7.51 -9.26
CA ALA A 57 1.93 -8.14 -9.03
C ALA A 57 1.37 -7.77 -7.65
N ALA A 58 2.19 -7.83 -6.58
CA ALA A 58 1.79 -7.43 -5.24
C ALA A 58 1.35 -5.95 -5.20
N LYS A 59 2.06 -5.06 -5.92
CA LYS A 59 1.71 -3.64 -6.01
C LYS A 59 0.38 -3.41 -6.73
N ILE A 60 0.12 -4.16 -7.81
CA ILE A 60 -1.16 -4.10 -8.52
C ILE A 60 -2.30 -4.52 -7.58
N CYS A 61 -2.15 -5.63 -6.85
CA CYS A 61 -3.14 -6.08 -5.87
C CYS A 61 -3.38 -5.04 -4.77
N ASN A 62 -2.33 -4.45 -4.22
CA ASN A 62 -2.43 -3.37 -3.22
C ASN A 62 -3.22 -2.17 -3.76
N ASN A 63 -2.91 -1.70 -4.97
CA ASN A 63 -3.57 -0.54 -5.55
C ASN A 63 -5.03 -0.83 -5.95
N LEU A 64 -5.34 -2.06 -6.36
CA LEU A 64 -6.71 -2.49 -6.62
C LEU A 64 -7.54 -2.46 -5.33
N ALA A 65 -7.02 -3.03 -4.24
CA ALA A 65 -7.71 -3.01 -2.94
C ALA A 65 -7.98 -1.57 -2.47
N LEU A 66 -6.98 -0.68 -2.60
CA LEU A 66 -7.12 0.74 -2.32
C LEU A 66 -8.26 1.39 -3.13
N ALA A 67 -8.28 1.15 -4.45
CA ALA A 67 -9.31 1.72 -5.32
C ALA A 67 -10.72 1.26 -4.96
N VAL A 68 -10.89 -0.04 -4.68
CA VAL A 68 -12.20 -0.60 -4.26
C VAL A 68 -12.65 0.01 -2.92
N SER A 69 -11.75 0.14 -1.94
CA SER A 69 -12.07 0.79 -0.67
C SER A 69 -12.47 2.25 -0.86
N MET A 70 -11.74 3.02 -1.68
CA MET A 70 -12.06 4.42 -1.97
C MET A 70 -13.45 4.57 -2.60
N LEU A 71 -13.80 3.71 -3.56
CA LEU A 71 -15.12 3.70 -4.19
C LEU A 71 -16.22 3.41 -3.15
N GLY A 72 -16.05 2.35 -2.37
CA GLY A 72 -17.05 1.95 -1.35
C GLY A 72 -17.29 3.04 -0.29
N ILE A 73 -16.23 3.69 0.20
CA ILE A 73 -16.35 4.80 1.15
C ILE A 73 -17.01 6.02 0.49
N SER A 74 -16.68 6.33 -0.76
CA SER A 74 -17.27 7.46 -1.48
C SER A 74 -18.77 7.30 -1.68
N GLU A 75 -19.21 6.11 -2.10
CA GLU A 75 -20.64 5.80 -2.25
C GLU A 75 -21.37 5.78 -0.90
N ALA A 76 -20.77 5.20 0.13
CA ALA A 76 -21.35 5.18 1.47
C ALA A 76 -21.49 6.59 2.08
N LEU A 77 -20.52 7.48 1.85
CA LEU A 77 -20.60 8.88 2.25
C LEU A 77 -21.73 9.60 1.51
N ALA A 78 -21.79 9.46 0.19
CA ALA A 78 -22.84 10.10 -0.63
C ALA A 78 -24.24 9.64 -0.21
N LEU A 79 -24.43 8.33 0.00
CA LEU A 79 -25.68 7.77 0.50
C LEU A 79 -26.00 8.32 1.89
N GLY A 80 -25.06 8.25 2.84
CA GLY A 80 -25.29 8.70 4.21
C GLY A 80 -25.63 10.20 4.29
N GLN A 81 -24.99 11.04 3.47
CA GLN A 81 -25.33 12.47 3.37
C GLN A 81 -26.74 12.69 2.81
N SER A 82 -27.15 11.94 1.79
CA SER A 82 -28.53 12.02 1.26
C SER A 82 -29.59 11.57 2.27
N LEU A 83 -29.21 10.70 3.22
CA LEU A 83 -30.04 10.28 4.34
C LEU A 83 -29.96 11.21 5.57
N GLY A 84 -29.20 12.31 5.48
CA GLY A 84 -29.10 13.33 6.53
C GLY A 84 -28.02 13.10 7.59
N VAL A 85 -27.13 12.11 7.41
CA VAL A 85 -25.99 11.90 8.30
C VAL A 85 -24.80 12.72 7.82
N SER A 86 -24.19 13.50 8.71
CA SER A 86 -23.04 14.33 8.33
C SER A 86 -21.83 13.47 7.94
N ALA A 87 -21.02 13.98 7.00
CA ALA A 87 -19.79 13.29 6.58
C ALA A 87 -18.82 13.07 7.75
N SER A 88 -18.69 14.03 8.68
CA SER A 88 -17.82 13.89 9.84
C SER A 88 -18.29 12.78 10.79
N THR A 89 -19.60 12.66 11.01
CA THR A 89 -20.18 11.55 11.79
C THR A 89 -19.88 10.21 11.12
N LEU A 90 -20.07 10.09 9.81
CA LEU A 90 -19.78 8.86 9.06
C LEU A 90 -18.30 8.52 9.08
N THR A 91 -17.40 9.50 8.88
CA THR A 91 -15.96 9.30 8.99
C THR A 91 -15.55 8.80 10.37
N ASN A 92 -16.14 9.33 11.44
CA ASN A 92 -15.88 8.84 12.80
C ASN A 92 -16.34 7.39 12.97
N ILE A 93 -17.53 7.05 12.47
CA ILE A 93 -18.07 5.68 12.50
C ILE A 93 -17.15 4.73 11.72
N PHE A 94 -16.75 5.09 10.51
CA PHE A 94 -15.87 4.25 9.68
C PHE A 94 -14.52 3.99 10.35
N ASN A 95 -13.97 4.97 11.07
CA ASN A 95 -12.68 4.83 11.74
C ASN A 95 -12.70 3.96 13.01
N CYS A 96 -13.87 3.73 13.62
CA CYS A 96 -14.04 2.90 14.82
C CYS A 96 -14.86 1.62 14.63
N SER A 97 -15.33 1.35 13.40
CA SER A 97 -16.20 0.21 13.08
C SER A 97 -15.57 -0.66 11.97
N SER A 98 -16.29 -1.71 11.54
CA SER A 98 -15.81 -2.69 10.56
C SER A 98 -15.55 -2.14 9.15
N ALA A 99 -16.04 -0.94 8.84
CA ALA A 99 -15.80 -0.27 7.56
C ALA A 99 -14.41 0.38 7.45
N ARG A 100 -13.59 0.34 8.52
CA ARG A 100 -12.27 0.96 8.55
C ARG A 100 -11.38 0.45 7.42
N CYS A 101 -10.91 1.36 6.58
CA CYS A 101 -9.94 1.11 5.52
C CYS A 101 -8.76 2.10 5.61
N TRP A 102 -7.91 2.12 4.58
CA TRP A 102 -6.80 3.07 4.43
C TRP A 102 -7.28 4.52 4.52
#